data_AF-A0A1W9SQ73-F1
#
_entry.id   AF-A0A1W9SQ73-F1
#
_cell.length_a   1.000
_cell.length_b   1.000
_cell.length_c   1.000
_cell.angle_alpha   90.00
_cell.angle_beta   90.00
_cell.angle_gamma   90.00
#
_symmetry.space_group_name_H-M   'P 1'
#
loop_
_entity.id
_entity.type
_entity.pdbx_description
1 polymer ?
#
loop_
_entity_poly.entity_id
_entity_poly.type
_entity_poly.pdbx_seq_one_letter_code
_entity_poly.pdbx_strand_id
1 'polypeptide(L)'
;MAKEYKIKTVQDMIDCTNEANLDNFMTDLRILLETAHNFRELSQTLGEVVGLPKEITDIKSDGFIWIDDGKHNADATIGVK
;
A
#
# COMPACT_ATOMS: atom_id res chain seq x y z
N MET A 1 -1.81 17.55 -12.99
CA MET A 1 -0.51 16.84 -12.99
C MET A 1 -0.47 16.06 -11.70
N ALA A 2 -0.30 14.74 -11.77
CA ALA A 2 -0.33 13.91 -10.57
C ALA A 2 0.89 14.22 -9.68
N LYS A 3 0.71 14.24 -8.36
CA LYS A 3 1.79 14.42 -7.39
C LYS A 3 2.08 13.10 -6.70
N GLU A 4 3.35 12.71 -6.69
CA GLU A 4 3.81 11.50 -6.02
C GLU A 4 4.36 11.83 -4.61
N TYR A 5 3.93 11.08 -3.61
CA TYR A 5 4.36 11.19 -2.22
C TYR A 5 4.89 9.84 -1.73
N LYS A 6 6.07 9.84 -1.09
CA LYS A 6 6.65 8.65 -0.47
C LYS A 6 6.36 8.69 1.02
N ILE A 7 5.46 7.83 1.48
CA ILE A 7 4.93 7.87 2.84
C ILE A 7 5.58 6.76 3.66
N LYS A 8 6.32 7.15 4.69
CA LYS A 8 6.94 6.26 5.67
C LYS A 8 6.53 6.58 7.11
N THR A 9 6.16 7.83 7.35
CA THR A 9 5.87 8.37 8.67
C THR A 9 4.52 9.07 8.68
N VAL A 10 3.99 9.31 9.88
CA VAL A 10 2.79 10.13 10.07
C VAL A 10 3.05 11.57 9.61
N GLN A 11 4.28 12.08 9.73
CA GLN A 11 4.63 13.42 9.24
C GLN A 11 4.47 13.52 7.72
N ASP A 12 4.87 12.48 6.96
CA ASP A 12 4.68 12.47 5.51
C ASP A 12 3.18 12.55 5.13
N MET A 13 2.30 11.94 5.94
CA MET A 13 0.85 12.03 5.75
C MET A 13 0.32 13.44 6.03
N ILE A 14 0.81 14.10 7.09
CA ILE A 14 0.46 15.49 7.39
C ILE A 14 0.92 16.42 6.26
N ASP A 15 2.11 16.18 5.72
CA ASP A 15 2.71 17.03 4.69
C ASP A 15 2.05 16.85 3.31
N CYS A 16 1.48 15.68 3.01
CA CYS A 16 0.84 15.39 1.73
C CYS A 16 -0.69 15.58 1.72
N THR A 17 -1.33 15.75 2.89
CA THR A 17 -2.78 15.88 3.00
C THR A 17 -3.21 17.30 3.39
N ASN A 18 -4.42 17.66 2.98
CA ASN A 18 -5.13 18.88 3.35
C ASN A 18 -6.65 18.64 3.18
N GLU A 19 -7.46 19.62 3.58
CA GLU A 19 -8.94 19.51 3.50
C GLU A 19 -9.47 19.18 2.10
N ALA A 20 -8.75 19.53 1.02
CA ALA A 20 -9.20 19.29 -0.34
C ALA A 20 -8.89 17.88 -0.86
N ASN A 21 -7.92 17.16 -0.29
CA ASN A 21 -7.51 15.83 -0.76
C ASN A 21 -7.57 14.73 0.32
N LEU A 22 -7.97 15.05 1.55
CA LEU A 22 -8.03 14.09 2.65
C LEU A 22 -8.95 12.90 2.35
N ASP A 23 -10.12 13.13 1.75
CA ASP A 23 -11.04 12.06 1.40
C ASP A 23 -10.48 11.12 0.33
N ASN A 24 -9.74 11.67 -0.65
CA ASN A 24 -9.05 10.87 -1.67
C ASN A 24 -7.96 10.02 -1.01
N PHE A 25 -7.12 10.65 -0.18
CA PHE A 25 -6.07 9.96 0.55
C PHE A 25 -6.63 8.80 1.40
N MET A 26 -7.70 9.03 2.15
CA MET A 26 -8.31 8.00 3.00
C MET A 26 -8.93 6.86 2.19
N THR A 27 -9.51 7.17 1.02
CA THR A 27 -10.04 6.17 0.09
C THR A 27 -8.92 5.28 -0.46
N ASP A 28 -7.84 5.89 -0.95
CA ASP A 28 -6.71 5.16 -1.53
C ASP A 28 -5.94 4.36 -0.46
N LEU A 29 -5.76 4.92 0.73
CA LEU A 29 -5.14 4.24 1.87
C LEU A 29 -5.94 2.99 2.25
N ARG A 30 -7.27 3.07 2.25
CA ARG A 30 -8.13 1.91 2.50
C ARG A 30 -7.93 0.82 1.45
N ILE A 31 -7.96 1.18 0.16
CA ILE A 31 -7.75 0.23 -0.94
C ILE A 31 -6.38 -0.46 -0.83
N LEU A 32 -5.34 0.31 -0.51
CA LEU A 32 -4.00 -0.22 -0.29
C LEU A 32 -3.96 -1.24 0.85
N LEU A 33 -4.57 -0.92 2.01
CA LEU A 33 -4.61 -1.80 3.17
C LEU A 33 -5.40 -3.08 2.87
N GLU A 34 -6.56 -2.98 2.24
CA GLU A 34 -7.37 -4.14 1.81
C GLU A 34 -6.57 -5.04 0.86
N THR A 35 -5.89 -4.44 -0.11
CA THR A 35 -5.02 -5.15 -1.06
C THR A 35 -3.85 -5.85 -0.36
N ALA A 36 -3.18 -5.16 0.58
CA ALA A 36 -2.08 -5.73 1.35
C ALA A 36 -2.52 -6.92 2.21
N HIS A 37 -3.72 -6.84 2.82
CA HIS A 37 -4.31 -7.97 3.54
C HIS A 37 -4.59 -9.16 2.62
N ASN A 38 -5.19 -8.92 1.44
CA ASN A 38 -5.46 -9.97 0.46
C ASN A 38 -4.18 -10.65 -0.04
N PHE A 39 -3.12 -9.87 -0.32
CA PHE A 39 -1.82 -10.43 -0.73
C PHE A 39 -1.18 -11.26 0.38
N ARG A 40 -1.29 -10.83 1.63
CA ARG A 40 -0.80 -11.61 2.78
C ARG A 40 -1.51 -12.96 2.85
N GLU A 41 -2.84 -13.00 2.77
CA GLU A 41 -3.62 -14.24 2.79
C GLU A 41 -3.27 -15.15 1.61
N LEU A 42 -3.15 -14.60 0.41
CA LEU A 42 -2.75 -15.35 -0.79
C LEU A 42 -1.35 -15.95 -0.62
N SER A 43 -0.39 -15.18 -0.11
CA SER A 43 0.98 -15.65 0.10
C SER A 43 1.07 -16.78 1.13
N GLN A 44 0.26 -16.73 2.19
CA GLN A 44 0.16 -17.78 3.20
C GLN A 44 -0.44 -19.05 2.59
N THR A 45 -1.54 -18.91 1.84
CA THR A 45 -2.21 -20.03 1.16
C THR A 45 -1.27 -20.72 0.18
N LEU A 46 -0.54 -19.95 -0.64
CA LEU A 46 0.46 -20.51 -1.56
C LEU A 46 1.60 -21.18 -0.77
N GLY A 47 2.08 -20.57 0.30
CA GLY A 47 3.06 -21.16 1.22
C GLY A 47 2.69 -22.58 1.67
N GLU A 48 1.43 -22.76 2.05
CA GLU A 48 0.91 -24.06 2.50
C GLU A 48 0.76 -25.07 1.35
N VAL A 49 0.28 -24.62 0.19
CA VAL A 49 -0.03 -25.51 -0.96
C VAL A 49 1.21 -25.96 -1.71
N VAL A 50 2.15 -25.05 -1.99
CA VAL A 50 3.37 -25.36 -2.77
C VAL A 50 4.64 -25.46 -1.91
N GLY A 51 4.51 -25.34 -0.58
CA GLY A 51 5.63 -25.50 0.35
C GLY A 51 6.68 -24.39 0.23
N LEU A 52 6.27 -23.15 -0.05
CA LEU A 52 7.21 -22.04 -0.19
C LEU A 52 7.86 -21.68 1.17
N PRO A 53 9.15 -21.35 1.19
CA PRO A 53 9.83 -20.85 2.38
C PRO A 53 9.14 -19.61 2.97
N LYS A 54 9.21 -19.45 4.30
CA LYS A 54 8.60 -18.31 5.00
C LYS A 54 9.16 -16.97 4.55
N GLU A 55 10.40 -16.95 4.10
CA GLU A 55 11.06 -15.76 3.58
C GLU A 55 10.35 -15.19 2.34
N ILE A 56 9.66 -16.06 1.58
CA ILE A 56 8.89 -15.68 0.38
C ILE A 56 7.46 -15.28 0.76
N THR A 57 6.89 -15.87 1.82
CA THR A 57 5.49 -15.67 2.22
C THR A 57 5.31 -14.59 3.29
N ASP A 58 6.39 -14.17 3.96
CA ASP A 58 6.38 -13.09 4.96
C ASP A 58 6.53 -11.72 4.27
N ILE A 59 5.46 -11.29 3.59
CA ILE A 59 5.40 -9.98 2.91
C ILE A 59 5.49 -8.87 3.96
N LYS A 60 6.53 -8.04 3.84
CA LYS A 60 6.76 -6.86 4.68
C LYS A 60 6.83 -5.60 3.83
N SER A 61 6.27 -4.51 4.34
CA SER A 61 6.40 -3.18 3.74
C SER A 61 6.91 -2.18 4.77
N ASP A 62 7.76 -1.24 4.33
CA ASP A 62 8.35 -0.15 5.11
C ASP A 62 7.71 1.22 4.80
N GLY A 63 6.71 1.24 3.92
CA GLY A 63 6.04 2.46 3.47
C GLY A 63 5.30 2.23 2.16
N PHE A 64 4.72 3.28 1.61
CA PHE A 64 4.05 3.22 0.32
C PHE A 64 4.23 4.51 -0.47
N ILE A 65 3.95 4.43 -1.75
CA ILE A 65 3.90 5.58 -2.64
C ILE A 65 2.43 5.90 -2.87
N TRP A 66 2.06 7.14 -2.64
CA TRP A 66 0.73 7.65 -2.96
C TRP A 66 0.82 8.62 -4.13
N ILE A 67 -0.07 8.47 -5.11
CA ILE A 67 -0.16 9.32 -6.28
C ILE A 67 -1.48 10.08 -6.18
N ASP A 68 -1.41 11.37 -5.85
CA ASP A 68 -2.57 12.26 -5.89
C ASP A 68 -2.80 12.72 -7.33
N ASP A 69 -3.62 11.98 -8.07
CA ASP A 69 -4.05 12.32 -9.43
C ASP A 69 -5.43 13.01 -9.48
N GLY A 70 -6.01 13.29 -8.30
CA GLY A 70 -7.38 13.80 -8.16
C GLY A 70 -8.48 12.81 -8.55
N LYS A 71 -8.13 11.53 -8.74
CA LYS A 71 -9.02 10.42 -9.02
C LYS A 71 -8.82 9.33 -7.96
N HIS A 72 -9.59 8.26 -8.06
CA HIS A 72 -9.54 7.11 -7.16
C HIS A 72 -8.82 5.93 -7.83
N ASN A 73 -7.61 6.17 -8.35
CA ASN A 73 -6.81 5.11 -8.96
C ASN A 73 -5.68 4.74 -7.99
N ALA A 74 -5.73 3.51 -7.46
CA ALA A 74 -4.68 3.00 -6.59
C ALA A 74 -3.69 2.14 -7.40
N ASP A 75 -2.47 2.65 -7.58
CA ASP A 75 -1.33 1.84 -8.04
C ASP A 75 -0.50 1.42 -6.82
N ALA A 76 -0.64 0.17 -6.37
CA ALA A 76 0.11 -0.37 -5.24
C ALA A 76 1.32 -1.19 -5.73
N THR A 77 2.53 -0.77 -5.37
CA THR A 77 3.75 -1.58 -5.56
C THR A 77 4.19 -2.16 -4.22
N ILE A 78 4.10 -3.48 -4.08
CA ILE A 78 4.59 -4.21 -2.91
C ILE A 78 5.95 -4.80 -3.26
N GLY A 79 7.01 -4.31 -2.62
CA GLY A 79 8.36 -4.86 -2.78
C GLY A 79 8.56 -6.10 -1.92
N VAL A 80 9.04 -7.19 -2.52
CA VAL A 80 9.57 -8.35 -1.79
C VAL A 80 11.06 -8.11 -1.57
N LYS A 81 11.55 -8.28 -0.34
CA LYS A 81 12.95 -8.04 0.02
C LYS A 81 13.82 -9.26 -0.27
#